data_AF-A0A3D1N6T1-F1
#
_entry.id   AF-A0A3D1N6T1-F1
#
_cell.length_a   1.000
_cell.length_b   1.000
_cell.length_c   1.000
_cell.angle_alpha   90.00
_cell.angle_beta   90.00
_cell.angle_gamma   90.00
#
_symmetry.space_group_name_H-M   'P 1'
#
loop_
_entity.id
_entity.type
_entity.pdbx_description
1 polymer ?
#
loop_
_entity_poly.entity_id
_entity_poly.type
_entity_poly.pdbx_seq_one_letter_code
_entity_poly.pdbx_strand_id
1 'polypeptide(L)'
;MNPETYSQLRIDIQKQIGFRIENSTELKMVHEAIEWKTKKKIGYNTLRRFFGFLKGTTPNLNTLNTLSHYIGYENFSAYQKKYLKDNDWFVWTQTIKIELSETINEIDVQWLESQQDTTDYHLKVASIIKTFIYKKKYSVLNQFFDARIFKFEEANQLKLAANICLLFRSLNKDDITQIIQKITPNQLFRENILHWFIDYSFFNGYYGDFIGEAKKHALADSHEALFYDLILNYNCYLSNSSNLKPVDLNRLQPDFFIVLKGRCFAYNLLYFNEQENKLEYEKTWNQFLILLNKSDQVNLLTIELFPALLFIKDFEKTNYLIQNYYEELLTIANWSGYPSQAMILITQTLHLIKEAKIKEAKIGFDLIDLSKFSLSYSDYIKLFYLITKYHLATALSSNEEELFKIQNEYESIAIQTGFKRFSIEFLTQFLTIDVLD
;
A
#
# COMPACT_ATOMS: atom_id res chain seq x y z
N MET A 1 -2.32 17.34 25.33
CA MET A 1 -2.16 18.69 24.74
C MET A 1 -0.68 18.93 24.50
N ASN A 2 -0.30 19.44 23.31
CA ASN A 2 1.10 19.58 22.89
C ASN A 2 1.81 20.72 23.66
N PRO A 3 2.89 20.45 24.44
CA PRO A 3 3.67 21.46 25.15
C PRO A 3 4.27 22.54 24.24
N GLU A 4 4.59 22.21 22.98
CA GLU A 4 5.16 23.16 22.01
C GLU A 4 4.19 24.30 21.68
N THR A 5 2.89 24.00 21.63
CA THR A 5 1.88 25.02 21.31
C THR A 5 1.77 26.07 22.41
N TYR A 6 2.05 25.71 23.67
CA TYR A 6 2.11 26.67 24.78
C TYR A 6 3.35 27.55 24.70
N SER A 7 4.50 26.96 24.37
CA SER A 7 5.74 27.71 24.15
C SER A 7 5.58 28.71 23.02
N GLN A 8 4.97 28.31 21.89
CA GLN A 8 4.68 29.24 20.81
C GLN A 8 3.70 30.34 21.25
N LEU A 9 2.64 30.00 22.00
CA LEU A 9 1.67 31.00 22.46
C LEU A 9 2.35 32.09 23.31
N ARG A 10 3.33 31.73 24.14
CA ARG A 10 4.17 32.71 24.87
C ARG A 10 4.95 33.61 23.93
N ILE A 11 5.58 33.03 22.90
CA ILE A 11 6.36 33.78 21.91
C ILE A 11 5.46 34.77 21.17
N ASP A 12 4.28 34.35 20.75
CA ASP A 12 3.38 35.22 19.98
C ASP A 12 2.74 36.32 20.84
N ILE A 13 2.52 36.07 22.14
CA ILE A 13 2.16 37.14 23.10
C ILE A 13 3.29 38.17 23.23
N GLN A 14 4.55 37.73 23.32
CA GLN A 14 5.71 38.63 23.36
C GLN A 14 5.86 39.44 22.07
N LYS A 15 5.57 38.84 20.90
CA LYS A 15 5.52 39.57 19.63
C LYS A 15 4.38 40.60 19.60
N GLN A 16 3.20 40.24 20.10
CA GLN A 16 2.03 41.11 20.14
C GLN A 16 2.24 42.35 21.04
N ILE A 17 2.95 42.20 22.16
CA ILE A 17 3.29 43.31 23.05
C ILE A 17 4.55 44.08 22.58
N GLY A 18 5.40 43.46 21.77
CA GLY A 18 6.56 44.09 21.13
C GLY A 18 7.86 44.05 21.95
N PHE A 19 7.92 43.27 23.03
CA PHE A 19 9.13 43.07 23.83
C PHE A 19 9.17 41.68 24.48
N ARG A 20 10.36 41.24 24.86
CA ARG A 20 10.58 39.99 25.59
C ARG A 20 10.28 40.20 27.08
N ILE A 21 9.60 39.25 27.70
CA ILE A 21 9.27 39.31 29.13
C ILE A 21 10.41 38.64 29.91
N GLU A 22 11.21 39.44 30.60
CA GLU A 22 12.38 39.00 31.35
C GLU A 22 12.18 39.17 32.86
N ASN A 23 11.33 40.11 33.28
CA ASN A 23 11.07 40.39 34.69
C ASN A 23 9.59 40.51 35.06
N SER A 24 9.32 40.58 36.38
CA SER A 24 7.96 40.66 36.90
C SER A 24 7.24 41.97 36.58
N THR A 25 7.97 43.05 36.32
CA THR A 25 7.37 44.35 35.98
C THR A 25 6.78 44.30 34.58
N GLU A 26 7.56 43.79 33.62
CA GLU A 26 7.13 43.54 32.25
C GLU A 26 5.95 42.57 32.17
N LEU A 27 5.97 41.51 32.96
CA LEU A 27 4.84 40.57 33.02
C LEU A 27 3.56 41.24 33.52
N LYS A 28 3.67 42.21 34.45
CA LYS A 28 2.52 42.98 34.93
C LYS A 28 1.96 43.89 33.85
N MET A 29 2.83 44.51 33.03
CA MET A 29 2.38 45.28 31.87
C MET A 29 1.63 44.40 30.86
N VAL A 30 2.12 43.18 30.61
CA VAL A 30 1.43 42.20 29.76
C VAL A 30 0.10 41.76 30.36
N HIS A 31 0.04 41.56 31.68
CA HIS A 31 -1.20 41.23 32.39
C HIS A 31 -2.27 42.31 32.18
N GLU A 32 -1.92 43.57 32.40
CA GLU A 32 -2.81 44.72 32.19
C GLU A 32 -3.26 44.84 30.73
N ALA A 33 -2.33 44.66 29.77
CA ALA A 33 -2.64 44.69 28.35
C ALA A 33 -3.62 43.58 27.92
N ILE A 34 -3.46 42.37 28.47
CA ILE A 34 -4.37 41.25 28.22
C ILE A 34 -5.78 41.58 28.72
N GLU A 35 -5.93 42.04 29.96
CA GLU A 35 -7.25 42.38 30.52
C GLU A 35 -7.88 43.56 29.78
N TRP A 36 -7.08 44.56 29.41
CA TRP A 36 -7.55 45.72 28.66
C TRP A 36 -8.12 45.34 27.29
N LYS A 37 -7.39 44.53 26.52
CA LYS A 37 -7.76 44.17 25.15
C LYS A 37 -8.87 43.13 25.11
N THR A 38 -8.84 42.14 26.01
CA THR A 38 -9.80 41.02 25.99
C THR A 38 -11.06 41.26 26.81
N LYS A 39 -11.05 42.27 27.70
CA LYS A 39 -12.10 42.53 28.70
C LYS A 39 -12.38 41.34 29.62
N LYS A 40 -11.42 40.40 29.73
CA LYS A 40 -11.50 39.21 30.58
C LYS A 40 -10.44 39.30 31.67
N LYS A 41 -10.78 38.88 32.90
CA LYS A 41 -9.83 38.82 34.01
C LYS A 41 -8.99 37.54 33.92
N ILE A 42 -7.71 37.65 34.21
CA ILE A 42 -6.78 36.52 34.33
C ILE A 42 -5.99 36.68 35.63
N GLY A 43 -5.83 35.60 36.41
CA GLY A 43 -5.06 35.68 37.64
C GLY A 43 -3.58 35.98 37.37
N TYR A 44 -3.00 36.98 38.04
CA TYR A 44 -1.59 37.33 37.85
C TYR A 44 -0.65 36.15 38.14
N ASN A 45 -0.93 35.34 39.17
CA ASN A 45 -0.18 34.11 39.46
C ASN A 45 -0.37 33.03 38.39
N THR A 46 -1.53 32.97 37.73
CA THR A 46 -1.77 32.09 36.58
C THR A 46 -0.85 32.48 35.42
N LEU A 47 -0.74 33.79 35.16
CA LEU A 47 0.15 34.32 34.12
C LEU A 47 1.63 34.07 34.47
N ARG A 48 2.03 34.26 35.73
CA ARG A 48 3.39 33.94 36.22
C ARG A 48 3.75 32.47 36.01
N ARG A 49 2.84 31.54 36.31
CA ARG A 49 3.04 30.10 36.02
C ARG A 49 3.10 29.83 34.52
N PHE A 50 2.24 30.50 33.74
CA PHE A 50 2.25 30.35 32.28
C PHE A 50 3.58 30.79 31.68
N PHE A 51 4.22 31.87 32.13
CA PHE A 51 5.51 32.33 31.61
C PHE A 51 6.75 31.78 32.35
N GLY A 52 6.59 30.88 33.32
CA GLY A 52 7.70 30.22 34.00
C GLY A 52 8.30 30.96 35.20
N PHE A 53 7.69 32.06 35.66
CA PHE A 53 8.09 32.81 36.86
C PHE A 53 7.69 32.12 38.19
N LEU A 54 6.90 31.04 38.12
CA LEU A 54 6.50 30.19 39.23
C LEU A 54 6.46 28.73 38.75
N LYS A 55 6.50 27.77 39.69
CA LYS A 55 6.37 26.34 39.37
C LYS A 55 5.16 26.10 38.47
N GLY A 56 5.43 25.53 37.29
CA GLY A 56 4.44 25.34 36.24
C GLY A 56 3.28 24.44 36.68
N THR A 57 2.09 24.76 36.18
CA THR A 57 0.87 23.94 36.26
C THR A 57 0.24 23.93 34.87
N THR A 58 -0.48 22.87 34.51
CA THR A 58 -1.21 22.81 33.23
C THR A 58 -2.21 23.98 33.15
N PRO A 59 -2.09 24.89 32.17
CA PRO A 59 -3.01 26.01 32.03
C PRO A 59 -4.43 25.50 31.74
N ASN A 60 -5.44 26.07 32.38
CA ASN A 60 -6.82 25.70 32.09
C ASN A 60 -7.29 26.30 30.74
N LEU A 61 -8.34 25.74 30.16
CA LEU A 61 -8.85 26.16 28.85
C LEU A 61 -9.29 27.62 28.82
N ASN A 62 -9.87 28.15 29.90
CA ASN A 62 -10.27 29.56 30.00
C ASN A 62 -9.07 30.51 29.91
N THR A 63 -7.95 30.14 30.54
CA THR A 63 -6.68 30.85 30.46
C THR A 63 -6.19 30.84 29.03
N LEU A 64 -6.12 29.67 28.40
CA LEU A 64 -5.67 29.51 27.02
C LEU A 64 -6.55 30.30 26.02
N ASN A 65 -7.87 30.28 26.20
CA ASN A 65 -8.81 31.05 25.38
C ASN A 65 -8.60 32.56 25.55
N THR A 66 -8.38 33.03 26.78
CA THR A 66 -8.13 34.45 27.05
C THR A 66 -6.82 34.91 26.43
N LEU A 67 -5.76 34.12 26.58
CA LEU A 67 -4.45 34.39 25.98
C LEU A 67 -4.50 34.37 24.44
N SER A 68 -5.24 33.43 23.85
CA SER A 68 -5.42 33.37 22.38
C SER A 68 -6.23 34.55 21.86
N HIS A 69 -7.22 35.01 22.62
CA HIS A 69 -8.00 36.20 22.29
C HIS A 69 -7.17 37.47 22.29
N TYR A 70 -6.21 37.58 23.22
CA TYR A 70 -5.30 38.70 23.26
C TYR A 70 -4.48 38.86 21.96
N ILE A 71 -4.06 37.75 21.36
CA ILE A 71 -3.31 37.74 20.09
C ILE A 71 -4.22 37.64 18.85
N GLY A 72 -5.54 37.82 19.01
CA GLY A 72 -6.49 37.99 17.89
C GLY A 72 -7.23 36.74 17.43
N TYR A 73 -7.17 35.63 18.15
CA TYR A 73 -7.95 34.42 17.84
C TYR A 73 -9.24 34.35 18.65
N GLU A 74 -10.26 33.67 18.12
CA GLU A 74 -11.54 33.50 18.83
C GLU A 74 -11.36 32.72 20.15
N ASN A 75 -10.55 31.66 20.10
CA ASN A 75 -10.28 30.76 21.21
C ASN A 75 -8.96 30.00 20.97
N PHE A 76 -8.54 29.17 21.93
CA PHE A 76 -7.30 28.42 21.82
C PHE A 76 -7.32 27.39 20.68
N SER A 77 -8.46 26.72 20.44
CA SER A 77 -8.58 25.77 19.32
C SER A 77 -8.33 26.44 17.96
N ALA A 78 -8.87 27.65 17.76
CA ALA A 78 -8.62 28.44 16.55
C ALA A 78 -7.14 28.83 16.39
N TYR A 79 -6.47 29.20 17.48
CA TYR A 79 -5.03 29.46 17.50
C TYR A 79 -4.22 28.20 17.16
N GLN A 80 -4.50 27.08 17.82
CA GLN A 80 -3.82 25.81 17.55
C GLN A 80 -3.98 25.39 16.10
N LYS A 81 -5.19 25.50 15.54
CA LYS A 81 -5.46 25.18 14.13
C LYS A 81 -4.62 26.03 13.17
N LYS A 82 -4.43 27.32 13.46
CA LYS A 82 -3.58 28.17 12.62
C LYS A 82 -2.09 27.87 12.81
N TYR A 83 -1.62 27.72 14.03
CA TYR A 83 -0.23 27.34 14.30
C TYR A 83 0.14 26.02 13.59
N LEU A 84 -0.75 25.03 13.67
CA LEU A 84 -0.57 23.76 12.96
C LEU A 84 -0.52 23.98 11.44
N LYS A 85 -1.42 24.79 10.87
CA LYS A 85 -1.38 25.14 9.43
C LYS A 85 -0.08 25.84 9.01
N ASP A 86 0.40 26.80 9.79
CA ASP A 86 1.63 27.51 9.47
C ASP A 86 2.84 26.55 9.56
N ASN A 87 2.86 25.65 10.56
CA ASN A 87 3.86 24.61 10.69
C ASN A 87 3.83 23.60 9.51
N ASP A 88 2.63 23.15 9.12
CA ASP A 88 2.44 22.29 7.95
C ASP A 88 2.99 22.97 6.68
N TRP A 89 2.75 24.28 6.53
CA TRP A 89 3.31 25.05 5.41
C TRP A 89 4.84 25.13 5.45
N PHE A 90 5.46 25.29 6.62
CA PHE A 90 6.93 25.27 6.73
C PHE A 90 7.51 23.90 6.37
N VAL A 91 6.84 22.82 6.77
CA VAL A 91 7.21 21.44 6.38
C VAL A 91 7.15 21.30 4.86
N TRP A 92 6.06 21.70 4.22
CA TRP A 92 5.93 21.66 2.76
C TRP A 92 6.92 22.57 2.03
N THR A 93 7.25 23.73 2.61
CA THR A 93 8.28 24.62 2.06
C THR A 93 9.64 23.93 2.04
N GLN A 94 9.97 23.14 3.07
CA GLN A 94 11.20 22.37 3.09
C GLN A 94 11.16 21.21 2.10
N THR A 95 10.03 20.51 1.94
CA THR A 95 9.83 19.53 0.87
C THR A 95 10.10 20.14 -0.51
N ILE A 96 9.54 21.33 -0.79
CA ILE A 96 9.74 22.04 -2.06
C ILE A 96 11.21 22.43 -2.27
N LYS A 97 11.93 22.83 -1.21
CA LYS A 97 13.36 23.12 -1.33
C LYS A 97 14.16 21.89 -1.76
N ILE A 98 13.84 20.71 -1.22
CA ILE A 98 14.45 19.44 -1.61
C ILE A 98 14.10 19.10 -3.07
N GLU A 99 12.83 19.23 -3.46
CA GLU A 99 12.34 19.03 -4.84
C GLU A 99 13.06 19.90 -5.89
N LEU A 100 13.45 21.11 -5.49
CA LEU A 100 14.16 22.05 -6.36
C LEU A 100 15.67 21.87 -6.33
N SER A 101 16.23 21.15 -5.35
CA SER A 101 17.66 20.97 -5.17
C SER A 101 18.33 20.22 -6.33
N GLU A 102 19.61 20.50 -6.55
CA GLU A 102 20.47 19.79 -7.51
C GLU A 102 21.28 18.66 -6.85
N THR A 103 21.14 18.47 -5.53
CA THR A 103 21.79 17.39 -4.77
C THR A 103 21.02 17.12 -3.47
N ILE A 104 21.19 15.94 -2.88
CA ILE A 104 20.69 15.61 -1.54
C ILE A 104 21.86 15.70 -0.57
N ASN A 105 21.76 16.60 0.41
CA ASN A 105 22.78 16.74 1.46
C ASN A 105 22.32 16.14 2.78
N GLU A 106 23.24 16.05 3.75
CA GLU A 106 22.99 15.45 5.06
C GLU A 106 21.88 16.16 5.87
N ILE A 107 21.73 17.48 5.71
CA ILE A 107 20.67 18.25 6.39
C ILE A 107 19.30 17.85 5.84
N ASP A 108 19.19 17.63 4.52
CA ASP A 108 17.96 17.17 3.89
C ASP A 108 17.58 15.77 4.39
N VAL A 109 18.55 14.86 4.49
CA VAL A 109 18.31 13.49 4.99
C VAL A 109 17.88 13.50 6.45
N GLN A 110 18.57 14.25 7.33
CA GLN A 110 18.21 14.36 8.74
C GLN A 110 16.82 14.97 8.93
N TRP A 111 16.47 15.96 8.11
CA TRP A 111 15.13 16.55 8.15
C TRP A 111 14.07 15.52 7.73
N LEU A 112 14.28 14.76 6.65
CA LEU A 112 13.36 13.71 6.21
C LEU A 112 13.20 12.60 7.26
N GLU A 113 14.29 12.17 7.88
CA GLU A 113 14.27 11.20 8.97
C GLU A 113 13.39 11.70 10.13
N SER A 114 13.48 12.99 10.46
CA SER A 114 12.64 13.61 11.50
C SER A 114 11.15 13.69 11.15
N GLN A 115 10.77 13.48 9.87
CA GLN A 115 9.38 13.53 9.42
C GLN A 115 8.71 12.15 9.33
N GLN A 116 9.43 11.05 9.60
CA GLN A 116 8.96 9.69 9.33
C GLN A 116 7.67 9.31 10.05
N ASP A 117 7.49 9.80 11.28
CA ASP A 117 6.30 9.52 12.09
C ASP A 117 5.08 10.40 11.69
N THR A 118 5.23 11.29 10.71
CA THR A 118 4.12 12.11 10.22
C THR A 118 3.21 11.30 9.31
N THR A 119 1.89 11.48 9.46
CA THR A 119 0.88 10.71 8.71
C THR A 119 0.98 10.89 7.19
N ASP A 120 1.52 12.01 6.73
CA ASP A 120 1.69 12.40 5.33
C ASP A 120 3.12 12.21 4.80
N TYR A 121 4.02 11.58 5.56
CA TYR A 121 5.42 11.40 5.15
C TYR A 121 5.57 10.72 3.78
N HIS A 122 4.80 9.66 3.53
CA HIS A 122 4.76 8.96 2.25
C HIS A 122 4.36 9.88 1.08
N LEU A 123 3.54 10.92 1.30
CA LEU A 123 3.17 11.89 0.29
C LEU A 123 4.32 12.87 0.00
N LYS A 124 5.06 13.30 1.03
CA LYS A 124 6.25 14.15 0.87
C LYS A 124 7.31 13.44 0.04
N VAL A 125 7.63 12.19 0.40
CA VAL A 125 8.58 11.36 -0.33
C VAL A 125 8.11 11.10 -1.76
N ALA A 126 6.83 10.79 -1.96
CA ALA A 126 6.27 10.63 -3.30
C ALA A 126 6.39 11.91 -4.13
N SER A 127 6.12 13.09 -3.55
CA SER A 127 6.23 14.38 -4.24
C SER A 127 7.65 14.66 -4.72
N ILE A 128 8.65 14.39 -3.87
CA ILE A 128 10.07 14.54 -4.20
C ILE A 128 10.46 13.61 -5.35
N ILE A 129 10.13 12.31 -5.25
CA ILE A 129 10.45 11.33 -6.30
C ILE A 129 9.79 11.72 -7.63
N LYS A 130 8.50 12.07 -7.62
CA LYS A 130 7.76 12.49 -8.82
C LYS A 130 8.40 13.72 -9.45
N THR A 131 8.78 14.72 -8.65
CA THR A 131 9.42 15.93 -9.15
C THR A 131 10.77 15.64 -9.79
N PHE A 132 11.60 14.80 -9.18
CA PHE A 132 12.89 14.41 -9.78
C PHE A 132 12.71 13.58 -11.06
N ILE A 133 11.69 12.72 -11.13
CA ILE A 133 11.34 12.00 -12.37
C ILE A 133 10.93 12.99 -13.47
N TYR A 134 9.98 13.88 -13.22
CA TYR A 134 9.50 14.85 -14.21
C TYR A 134 10.60 15.80 -14.68
N LYS A 135 11.49 16.21 -13.78
CA LYS A 135 12.65 17.05 -14.12
C LYS A 135 13.84 16.26 -14.67
N LYS A 136 13.72 14.94 -14.82
CA LYS A 136 14.77 14.02 -15.31
C LYS A 136 16.08 14.11 -14.51
N LYS A 137 15.97 14.43 -13.21
CA LYS A 137 17.09 14.55 -12.25
C LYS A 137 17.49 13.18 -11.68
N TYR A 138 17.78 12.22 -12.55
CA TYR A 138 18.01 10.83 -12.14
C TYR A 138 19.22 10.64 -11.22
N SER A 139 20.28 11.46 -11.39
CA SER A 139 21.44 11.43 -10.48
C SER A 139 21.07 11.83 -9.06
N VAL A 140 20.25 12.88 -8.90
CA VAL A 140 19.77 13.35 -7.59
C VAL A 140 18.80 12.36 -6.99
N LEU A 141 17.91 11.79 -7.81
CA LEU A 141 17.00 10.74 -7.37
C LEU A 141 17.74 9.50 -6.85
N ASN A 142 18.84 9.10 -7.49
CA ASN A 142 19.68 8.01 -6.97
C ASN A 142 20.32 8.34 -5.62
N GLN A 143 20.71 9.59 -5.36
CA GLN A 143 21.18 10.03 -4.03
C GLN A 143 20.04 10.02 -3.00
N PHE A 144 18.83 10.34 -3.42
CA PHE A 144 17.65 10.39 -2.56
C PHE A 144 17.23 9.01 -2.04
N PHE A 145 17.54 7.93 -2.77
CA PHE A 145 17.35 6.56 -2.27
C PHE A 145 18.43 6.21 -1.23
N ASP A 146 18.26 6.76 -0.02
CA ASP A 146 19.06 6.50 1.20
C ASP A 146 18.20 5.74 2.22
N ALA A 147 18.73 4.67 2.82
CA ALA A 147 17.99 3.82 3.75
C ALA A 147 17.40 4.59 4.96
N ARG A 148 18.01 5.73 5.35
CA ARG A 148 17.50 6.59 6.42
C ARG A 148 16.20 7.28 6.06
N ILE A 149 15.91 7.50 4.77
CA ILE A 149 14.68 8.12 4.28
C ILE A 149 13.54 7.10 4.23
N PHE A 150 13.85 5.82 3.95
CA PHE A 150 12.87 4.78 3.66
C PHE A 150 12.58 3.87 4.86
N LYS A 151 12.20 4.45 6.00
CA LYS A 151 11.64 3.71 7.13
C LYS A 151 10.14 3.99 7.19
N PHE A 152 9.35 3.06 6.67
CA PHE A 152 7.89 3.17 6.63
C PHE A 152 7.23 1.98 7.31
N GLU A 153 6.09 2.23 7.95
CA GLU A 153 5.11 1.17 8.19
C GLU A 153 4.57 0.62 6.86
N GLU A 154 4.23 -0.67 6.83
CA GLU A 154 3.78 -1.41 5.64
C GLU A 154 2.71 -0.66 4.82
N ALA A 155 1.68 -0.14 5.50
CA ALA A 155 0.58 0.55 4.84
C ALA A 155 1.03 1.86 4.13
N ASN A 156 2.03 2.56 4.67
CA ASN A 156 2.56 3.77 4.05
C ASN A 156 3.57 3.45 2.94
N GLN A 157 4.32 2.36 3.08
CA GLN A 157 5.18 1.83 2.02
C GLN A 157 4.36 1.48 0.77
N LEU A 158 3.23 0.79 0.94
CA LEU A 158 2.29 0.46 -0.13
C LEU A 158 1.72 1.71 -0.81
N LYS A 159 1.34 2.75 -0.04
CA LYS A 159 0.84 4.02 -0.60
C LYS A 159 1.92 4.76 -1.39
N LEU A 160 3.17 4.75 -0.91
CA LEU A 160 4.30 5.34 -1.62
C LEU A 160 4.53 4.62 -2.96
N ALA A 161 4.69 3.29 -2.92
CA ALA A 161 4.91 2.47 -4.11
C ALA A 161 3.79 2.66 -5.14
N ALA A 162 2.52 2.62 -4.70
CA ALA A 162 1.38 2.89 -5.56
C ALA A 162 1.45 4.28 -6.20
N ASN A 163 1.79 5.32 -5.44
CA ASN A 163 1.91 6.68 -5.97
C ASN A 163 2.95 6.79 -7.10
N ILE A 164 4.05 6.06 -7.00
CA ILE A 164 5.13 6.11 -7.98
C ILE A 164 4.82 5.21 -9.18
N CYS A 165 4.34 3.99 -8.98
CA CYS A 165 4.00 3.10 -10.09
C CYS A 165 2.82 3.61 -10.93
N LEU A 166 1.85 4.30 -10.31
CA LEU A 166 0.78 4.96 -11.06
C LEU A 166 1.26 6.14 -11.89
N LEU A 167 2.30 6.85 -11.43
CA LEU A 167 2.96 7.84 -12.28
C LEU A 167 3.52 7.15 -13.53
N PHE A 168 4.16 5.99 -13.40
CA PHE A 168 4.74 5.28 -14.55
C PHE A 168 3.72 4.94 -15.63
N ARG A 169 2.49 4.56 -15.26
CA ARG A 169 1.40 4.34 -16.24
C ARG A 169 1.09 5.54 -17.13
N SER A 170 1.36 6.76 -16.65
CA SER A 170 1.05 8.00 -17.37
C SER A 170 2.19 8.53 -18.24
N LEU A 171 3.40 7.97 -18.10
CA LEU A 171 4.57 8.43 -18.82
C LEU A 171 4.63 7.80 -20.21
N ASN A 172 5.25 8.51 -21.16
CA ASN A 172 5.54 7.96 -22.48
C ASN A 172 6.67 6.91 -22.41
N LYS A 173 6.79 6.11 -23.46
CA LYS A 173 7.75 4.99 -23.55
C LYS A 173 9.20 5.43 -23.40
N ASP A 174 9.58 6.59 -23.94
CA ASP A 174 10.96 7.08 -23.90
C ASP A 174 11.36 7.50 -22.47
N ASP A 175 10.48 8.19 -21.77
CA ASP A 175 10.69 8.58 -20.37
C ASP A 175 10.78 7.34 -19.47
N ILE A 176 9.89 6.35 -19.66
CA ILE A 176 9.94 5.06 -18.95
C ILE A 176 11.25 4.33 -19.20
N THR A 177 11.68 4.24 -20.46
CA THR A 177 12.93 3.57 -20.83
C THR A 177 14.13 4.21 -20.11
N GLN A 178 14.17 5.54 -20.03
CA GLN A 178 15.22 6.24 -19.30
C GLN A 178 15.18 5.98 -17.79
N ILE A 179 14.00 5.95 -17.18
CA ILE A 179 13.86 5.64 -15.75
C ILE A 179 14.35 4.22 -15.48
N ILE A 180 13.93 3.24 -16.29
CA ILE A 180 14.35 1.84 -16.17
C ILE A 180 15.88 1.74 -16.21
N GLN A 181 16.53 2.38 -17.19
CA GLN A 181 17.98 2.31 -17.33
C GLN A 181 18.75 3.00 -16.20
N LYS A 182 18.24 4.13 -15.70
CA LYS A 182 19.00 5.01 -14.78
C LYS A 182 18.70 4.79 -13.31
N ILE A 183 17.52 4.27 -12.97
CA ILE A 183 17.03 4.16 -11.58
C ILE A 183 16.94 2.71 -11.11
N THR A 184 16.55 1.77 -11.97
CA THR A 184 16.43 0.34 -11.60
C THR A 184 17.69 -0.29 -10.98
N PRO A 185 18.93 0.09 -11.36
CA PRO A 185 20.13 -0.41 -10.68
C PRO A 185 20.18 -0.10 -9.18
N ASN A 186 19.46 0.93 -8.72
CA ASN A 186 19.38 1.29 -7.31
C ASN A 186 18.55 0.28 -6.51
N GLN A 187 19.19 -0.43 -5.56
CA GLN A 187 18.54 -1.46 -4.75
C GLN A 187 17.38 -0.92 -3.91
N LEU A 188 17.58 0.23 -3.25
CA LEU A 188 16.55 0.82 -2.41
C LEU A 188 15.32 1.24 -3.22
N PHE A 189 15.47 1.67 -4.47
CA PHE A 189 14.33 1.88 -5.36
C PHE A 189 13.55 0.58 -5.59
N ARG A 190 14.23 -0.52 -5.90
CA ARG A 190 13.57 -1.81 -6.16
C ARG A 190 12.80 -2.31 -4.93
N GLU A 191 13.47 -2.27 -3.77
CA GLU A 191 12.95 -2.74 -2.49
C GLU A 191 11.83 -1.88 -1.92
N ASN A 192 11.80 -0.58 -2.23
CA ASN A 192 10.80 0.33 -1.68
C ASN A 192 9.66 0.64 -2.66
N ILE A 193 9.87 0.48 -3.96
CA ILE A 193 8.87 0.82 -4.97
C ILE A 193 8.40 -0.43 -5.72
N LEU A 194 9.30 -1.13 -6.41
CA LEU A 194 8.90 -2.19 -7.35
C LEU A 194 8.33 -3.42 -6.68
N HIS A 195 8.89 -3.86 -5.54
CA HIS A 195 8.41 -5.06 -4.85
C HIS A 195 7.08 -4.84 -4.10
N TRP A 196 6.77 -3.59 -3.75
CA TRP A 196 5.56 -3.23 -3.00
C TRP A 196 4.34 -2.95 -3.89
N PHE A 197 4.52 -2.81 -5.20
CA PHE A 197 3.41 -2.60 -6.13
C PHE A 197 3.60 -3.48 -7.38
N ILE A 198 3.05 -4.69 -7.32
CA ILE A 198 3.10 -5.65 -8.42
C ILE A 198 1.99 -5.33 -9.42
N ASP A 199 2.34 -4.61 -10.48
CA ASP A 199 1.37 -4.11 -11.45
C ASP A 199 1.03 -5.19 -12.49
N TYR A 200 0.14 -6.12 -12.13
CA TYR A 200 -0.30 -7.18 -13.03
C TYR A 200 -0.96 -6.62 -14.29
N SER A 201 -1.70 -5.51 -14.18
CA SER A 201 -2.34 -4.84 -15.32
C SER A 201 -1.35 -4.41 -16.40
N PHE A 202 -0.12 -4.06 -16.01
CA PHE A 202 0.94 -3.60 -16.91
C PHE A 202 2.18 -4.50 -16.85
N PHE A 203 1.99 -5.77 -16.47
CA PHE A 203 3.10 -6.72 -16.41
C PHE A 203 3.70 -6.94 -17.79
N ASN A 204 2.88 -7.14 -18.82
CA ASN A 204 3.32 -7.23 -20.21
C ASN A 204 3.62 -5.86 -20.86
N GLY A 205 3.91 -4.85 -20.03
CA GLY A 205 4.33 -3.52 -20.42
C GLY A 205 5.44 -3.00 -19.50
N TYR A 206 5.30 -1.75 -19.04
CA TYR A 206 6.37 -1.07 -18.29
C TYR A 206 6.86 -1.85 -17.06
N TYR A 207 5.96 -2.55 -16.34
CA TYR A 207 6.34 -3.25 -15.12
C TYR A 207 7.21 -4.47 -15.44
N GLY A 208 6.88 -5.25 -16.46
CA GLY A 208 7.73 -6.35 -16.92
C GLY A 208 9.10 -5.87 -17.39
N ASP A 209 9.18 -4.71 -18.05
CA ASP A 209 10.45 -4.10 -18.44
C ASP A 209 11.30 -3.72 -17.22
N PHE A 210 10.69 -3.14 -16.17
CA PHE A 210 11.36 -2.91 -14.88
C PHE A 210 11.87 -4.20 -14.26
N ILE A 211 11.05 -5.25 -14.20
CA ILE A 211 11.41 -6.54 -13.63
C ILE A 211 12.57 -7.18 -14.41
N GLY A 212 12.52 -7.13 -15.74
CA GLY A 212 13.56 -7.66 -16.62
C GLY A 212 14.91 -6.96 -16.43
N GLU A 213 14.90 -5.64 -16.26
CA GLU A 213 16.12 -4.88 -15.94
C GLU A 213 16.59 -5.16 -14.50
N ALA A 214 15.67 -5.11 -13.53
CA ALA A 214 15.95 -5.31 -12.11
C ALA A 214 16.63 -6.64 -11.81
N LYS A 215 16.19 -7.71 -12.50
CA LYS A 215 16.79 -9.04 -12.37
C LYS A 215 18.30 -9.06 -12.65
N LYS A 216 18.81 -8.18 -13.52
CA LYS A 216 20.25 -8.13 -13.86
C LYS A 216 21.11 -7.62 -12.70
N HIS A 217 20.50 -6.91 -11.75
CA HIS A 217 21.17 -6.26 -10.63
C HIS A 217 20.94 -6.98 -9.29
N ALA A 218 20.09 -8.01 -9.28
CA ALA A 218 19.82 -8.80 -8.08
C ALA A 218 21.02 -9.68 -7.74
N LEU A 219 21.41 -9.69 -6.46
CA LEU A 219 22.41 -10.63 -5.97
C LEU A 219 21.88 -12.06 -6.05
N ALA A 220 22.74 -13.00 -6.42
CA ALA A 220 22.42 -14.43 -6.35
C ALA A 220 21.96 -14.80 -4.93
N ASP A 221 20.98 -15.71 -4.84
CA ASP A 221 20.41 -16.21 -3.58
C ASP A 221 19.69 -15.17 -2.68
N SER A 222 19.53 -13.94 -3.15
CA SER A 222 18.74 -12.91 -2.45
C SER A 222 17.22 -13.13 -2.57
N HIS A 223 16.46 -12.50 -1.68
CA HIS A 223 15.00 -12.44 -1.80
C HIS A 223 14.57 -11.78 -3.14
N GLU A 224 15.32 -10.80 -3.63
CA GLU A 224 15.06 -10.16 -4.94
C GLU A 224 15.18 -11.17 -6.08
N ALA A 225 16.27 -11.97 -6.11
CA ALA A 225 16.47 -12.96 -7.16
C ALA A 225 15.35 -14.01 -7.16
N LEU A 226 14.93 -14.48 -5.98
CA LEU A 226 13.79 -15.38 -5.85
C LEU A 226 12.49 -14.73 -6.32
N PHE A 227 12.22 -13.49 -5.88
CA PHE A 227 11.06 -12.71 -6.31
C PHE A 227 10.99 -12.58 -7.83
N TYR A 228 12.09 -12.22 -8.48
CA TYR A 228 12.13 -12.04 -9.93
C TYR A 228 11.94 -13.35 -10.70
N ASP A 229 12.55 -14.45 -10.25
CA ASP A 229 12.31 -15.75 -10.87
C ASP A 229 10.84 -16.17 -10.76
N LEU A 230 10.24 -16.01 -9.57
CA LEU A 230 8.85 -16.38 -9.35
C LEU A 230 7.89 -15.54 -10.21
N ILE A 231 8.02 -14.21 -10.17
CA ILE A 231 7.06 -13.34 -10.84
C ILE A 231 7.17 -13.40 -12.38
N LEU A 232 8.38 -13.58 -12.93
CA LEU A 232 8.57 -13.77 -14.36
C LEU A 232 8.00 -15.12 -14.83
N ASN A 233 8.27 -16.19 -14.09
CA ASN A 233 7.69 -17.50 -14.44
C ASN A 233 6.17 -17.51 -14.26
N TYR A 234 5.64 -16.79 -13.28
CA TYR A 234 4.20 -16.65 -13.11
C TYR A 234 3.57 -15.88 -14.28
N ASN A 235 4.21 -14.81 -14.77
CA ASN A 235 3.75 -14.15 -15.98
C ASN A 235 3.87 -15.03 -17.24
N CYS A 236 4.91 -15.86 -17.35
CA CYS A 236 5.00 -16.87 -18.42
C CYS A 236 3.81 -17.83 -18.36
N TYR A 237 3.44 -18.29 -17.16
CA TYR A 237 2.23 -19.08 -16.94
C TYR A 237 1.01 -18.31 -17.43
N LEU A 238 0.72 -17.11 -16.92
CA LEU A 238 -0.46 -16.31 -17.31
C LEU A 238 -0.52 -16.00 -18.82
N SER A 239 0.64 -15.81 -19.45
CA SER A 239 0.78 -15.56 -20.89
C SER A 239 0.70 -16.82 -21.76
N ASN A 240 0.37 -17.97 -21.16
CA ASN A 240 0.27 -19.28 -21.79
C ASN A 240 1.57 -19.72 -22.51
N SER A 241 2.72 -19.47 -21.88
CA SER A 241 4.03 -19.96 -22.35
C SER A 241 4.32 -21.36 -21.80
N SER A 242 4.85 -22.25 -22.64
CA SER A 242 5.23 -23.62 -22.27
C SER A 242 6.59 -23.73 -21.56
N ASN A 243 7.38 -22.65 -21.51
CA ASN A 243 8.74 -22.67 -20.97
C ASN A 243 8.79 -22.30 -19.48
N LEU A 244 7.97 -22.93 -18.65
CA LEU A 244 7.98 -22.74 -17.20
C LEU A 244 9.23 -23.39 -16.59
N LYS A 245 9.84 -22.72 -15.61
CA LYS A 245 11.04 -23.22 -14.93
C LYS A 245 10.74 -23.59 -13.49
N PRO A 246 11.22 -24.74 -12.99
CA PRO A 246 11.06 -25.08 -11.58
C PRO A 246 11.79 -24.05 -10.71
N VAL A 247 11.24 -23.79 -9.52
CA VAL A 247 11.86 -22.92 -8.51
C VAL A 247 11.99 -23.71 -7.22
N ASP A 248 13.24 -24.01 -6.84
CA ASP A 248 13.52 -24.81 -5.65
C ASP A 248 13.05 -24.09 -4.36
N LEU A 249 12.24 -24.79 -3.56
CA LEU A 249 11.76 -24.34 -2.26
C LEU A 249 12.90 -24.15 -1.25
N ASN A 250 14.05 -24.82 -1.43
CA ASN A 250 15.23 -24.65 -0.57
C ASN A 250 15.84 -23.23 -0.65
N ARG A 251 15.45 -22.42 -1.63
CA ARG A 251 15.83 -21.00 -1.73
C ARG A 251 15.15 -20.13 -0.67
N LEU A 252 14.11 -20.63 -0.01
CA LEU A 252 13.38 -19.89 1.02
C LEU A 252 14.22 -19.76 2.30
N GLN A 253 14.41 -18.52 2.76
CA GLN A 253 15.08 -18.22 4.01
C GLN A 253 14.06 -17.83 5.10
N PRO A 254 14.37 -18.02 6.40
CA PRO A 254 13.47 -17.68 7.50
C PRO A 254 13.10 -16.19 7.58
N ASP A 255 14.00 -15.29 7.22
CA ASP A 255 13.85 -13.83 7.27
C ASP A 255 13.13 -13.25 6.05
N PHE A 256 12.91 -14.03 4.98
CA PHE A 256 12.19 -13.56 3.81
C PHE A 256 10.74 -13.21 4.15
N PHE A 257 10.25 -12.16 3.51
CA PHE A 257 8.88 -11.67 3.68
C PHE A 257 7.85 -12.77 3.41
N ILE A 258 6.83 -12.86 4.27
CA ILE A 258 5.89 -13.99 4.27
C ILE A 258 5.12 -14.13 2.94
N VAL A 259 4.81 -13.02 2.28
CA VAL A 259 4.13 -13.01 0.97
C VAL A 259 5.01 -13.67 -0.12
N LEU A 260 6.33 -13.47 -0.07
CA LEU A 260 7.26 -14.10 -1.02
C LEU A 260 7.32 -15.62 -0.82
N LYS A 261 7.27 -16.08 0.44
CA LYS A 261 7.18 -17.52 0.75
C LYS A 261 5.90 -18.11 0.17
N GLY A 262 4.77 -17.44 0.39
CA GLY A 262 3.46 -17.81 -0.17
C GLY A 262 3.47 -17.92 -1.69
N ARG A 263 4.02 -16.91 -2.38
CA ARG A 263 4.22 -16.91 -3.84
C ARG A 263 5.04 -18.11 -4.30
N CYS A 264 6.10 -18.46 -3.58
CA CYS A 264 6.95 -19.59 -3.95
C CYS A 264 6.18 -20.91 -3.95
N PHE A 265 5.37 -21.16 -2.93
CA PHE A 265 4.49 -22.32 -2.88
C PHE A 265 3.40 -22.28 -3.95
N ALA A 266 2.72 -21.14 -4.11
CA ALA A 266 1.67 -20.96 -5.12
C ALA A 266 2.19 -21.25 -6.55
N TYR A 267 3.36 -20.72 -6.90
CA TYR A 267 3.99 -20.98 -8.18
C TYR A 267 4.36 -22.46 -8.36
N ASN A 268 4.95 -23.10 -7.34
CA ASN A 268 5.33 -24.52 -7.43
C ASN A 268 4.11 -25.44 -7.58
N LEU A 269 3.00 -25.15 -6.91
CA LEU A 269 1.74 -25.88 -7.10
C LEU A 269 1.25 -25.78 -8.54
N LEU A 270 1.26 -24.57 -9.13
CA LEU A 270 0.93 -24.38 -10.55
C LEU A 270 1.88 -25.13 -11.47
N TYR A 271 3.18 -25.01 -11.22
CA TYR A 271 4.20 -25.67 -12.02
C TYR A 271 4.02 -27.19 -12.02
N PHE A 272 3.94 -27.82 -10.85
CA PHE A 272 3.80 -29.28 -10.78
C PHE A 272 2.45 -29.78 -11.29
N ASN A 273 1.38 -28.99 -11.17
CA ASN A 273 0.11 -29.30 -11.82
C ASN A 273 0.24 -29.27 -13.35
N GLU A 274 0.89 -28.25 -13.91
CA GLU A 274 1.15 -28.14 -15.36
C GLU A 274 2.05 -29.28 -15.89
N GLN A 275 2.96 -29.78 -15.05
CA GLN A 275 3.81 -30.95 -15.38
C GLN A 275 3.12 -32.30 -15.10
N GLU A 276 1.84 -32.30 -14.68
CA GLU A 276 1.10 -33.50 -14.26
C GLU A 276 1.81 -34.32 -13.15
N ASN A 277 2.67 -33.68 -12.36
CA ASN A 277 3.47 -34.33 -11.32
C ASN A 277 2.75 -34.28 -9.97
N LYS A 278 1.78 -35.20 -9.80
CA LYS A 278 0.95 -35.30 -8.58
C LYS A 278 1.78 -35.50 -7.30
N LEU A 279 2.90 -36.23 -7.36
CA LEU A 279 3.72 -36.50 -6.19
C LEU A 279 4.37 -35.22 -5.64
N GLU A 280 5.01 -34.42 -6.51
CA GLU A 280 5.66 -33.18 -6.09
C GLU A 280 4.63 -32.08 -5.77
N TYR A 281 3.48 -32.08 -6.43
CA TYR A 281 2.34 -31.23 -6.07
C TYR A 281 1.89 -31.46 -4.62
N GLU A 282 1.61 -32.72 -4.23
CA GLU A 282 1.17 -33.04 -2.87
C GLU A 282 2.29 -32.84 -1.84
N LYS A 283 3.56 -33.09 -2.18
CA LYS A 283 4.68 -32.74 -1.30
C LYS A 283 4.75 -31.23 -1.05
N THR A 284 4.63 -30.43 -2.11
CA THR A 284 4.62 -28.96 -2.02
C THR A 284 3.48 -28.48 -1.14
N TRP A 285 2.28 -29.04 -1.31
CA TRP A 285 1.11 -28.75 -0.48
C TRP A 285 1.34 -29.07 0.99
N ASN A 286 1.86 -30.26 1.30
CA ASN A 286 2.14 -30.66 2.69
C ASN A 286 3.21 -29.76 3.34
N GLN A 287 4.26 -29.39 2.61
CA GLN A 287 5.26 -28.43 3.10
C GLN A 287 4.67 -27.05 3.34
N PHE A 288 3.78 -26.59 2.46
CA PHE A 288 3.03 -25.36 2.64
C PHE A 288 2.19 -25.40 3.93
N LEU A 289 1.46 -26.50 4.19
CA LEU A 289 0.66 -26.65 5.42
C LEU A 289 1.53 -26.62 6.69
N ILE A 290 2.75 -27.17 6.66
CA ILE A 290 3.69 -27.08 7.78
C ILE A 290 4.07 -25.62 8.07
N LEU A 291 4.28 -24.80 7.03
CA LEU A 291 4.56 -23.38 7.19
C LEU A 291 3.32 -22.61 7.67
N LEU A 292 2.16 -22.90 7.07
CA LEU A 292 0.88 -22.25 7.39
C LEU A 292 0.51 -22.43 8.86
N ASN A 293 0.62 -23.66 9.38
CA ASN A 293 0.30 -24.00 10.77
C ASN A 293 1.19 -23.30 11.82
N LYS A 294 2.31 -22.69 11.39
CA LYS A 294 3.25 -21.97 12.27
C LYS A 294 3.20 -20.46 12.06
N SER A 295 2.35 -19.97 11.17
CA SER A 295 2.32 -18.57 10.76
C SER A 295 1.17 -17.83 11.40
N ASP A 296 1.46 -16.69 12.02
CA ASP A 296 0.43 -15.76 12.52
C ASP A 296 -0.11 -14.83 11.40
N GLN A 297 0.41 -14.96 10.17
CA GLN A 297 0.10 -14.11 9.01
C GLN A 297 -0.51 -14.94 7.86
N VAL A 298 -1.54 -15.73 8.17
CA VAL A 298 -2.21 -16.63 7.21
C VAL A 298 -2.74 -15.87 5.99
N ASN A 299 -3.37 -14.71 6.18
CA ASN A 299 -3.89 -13.88 5.09
C ASN A 299 -2.79 -13.43 4.11
N LEU A 300 -1.61 -13.03 4.60
CA LEU A 300 -0.49 -12.61 3.76
C LEU A 300 0.17 -13.80 3.05
N LEU A 301 0.28 -14.93 3.73
CA LEU A 301 0.89 -16.14 3.19
C LEU A 301 0.06 -16.74 2.03
N THR A 302 -1.26 -16.52 2.03
CA THR A 302 -2.19 -17.15 1.09
C THR A 302 -2.60 -16.27 -0.10
N ILE A 303 -2.09 -15.03 -0.20
CA ILE A 303 -2.49 -14.05 -1.23
C ILE A 303 -2.49 -14.64 -2.65
N GLU A 304 -1.37 -15.23 -3.07
CA GLU A 304 -1.25 -15.82 -4.42
C GLU A 304 -1.60 -17.31 -4.48
N LEU A 305 -1.82 -17.94 -3.32
CA LEU A 305 -2.19 -19.34 -3.23
C LEU A 305 -3.63 -19.58 -3.71
N PHE A 306 -4.57 -18.71 -3.33
CA PHE A 306 -5.96 -18.84 -3.77
C PHE A 306 -6.11 -18.73 -5.30
N PRO A 307 -5.56 -17.70 -5.97
CA PRO A 307 -5.57 -17.65 -7.42
C PRO A 307 -4.90 -18.87 -8.06
N ALA A 308 -3.79 -19.36 -7.51
CA ALA A 308 -3.13 -20.57 -8.00
C ALA A 308 -4.04 -21.79 -7.93
N LEU A 309 -4.66 -22.05 -6.79
CA LEU A 309 -5.58 -23.19 -6.62
C LEU A 309 -6.85 -23.04 -7.49
N LEU A 310 -7.34 -21.81 -7.72
CA LEU A 310 -8.46 -21.57 -8.64
C LEU A 310 -8.09 -21.88 -10.09
N PHE A 311 -6.88 -21.54 -10.55
CA PHE A 311 -6.40 -21.96 -11.87
C PHE A 311 -6.33 -23.49 -11.99
N ILE A 312 -5.89 -24.17 -10.94
CA ILE A 312 -5.79 -25.63 -10.87
C ILE A 312 -7.18 -26.28 -10.71
N LYS A 313 -8.20 -25.50 -10.32
CA LYS A 313 -9.54 -25.97 -9.95
C LYS A 313 -9.54 -26.95 -8.77
N ASP A 314 -8.55 -26.86 -7.86
CA ASP A 314 -8.46 -27.70 -6.65
C ASP A 314 -9.35 -27.14 -5.53
N PHE A 315 -10.66 -27.31 -5.71
CA PHE A 315 -11.66 -26.83 -4.76
C PHE A 315 -11.55 -27.49 -3.38
N GLU A 316 -11.05 -28.73 -3.31
CA GLU A 316 -10.85 -29.43 -2.04
C GLU A 316 -9.85 -28.66 -1.16
N LYS A 317 -8.69 -28.31 -1.71
CA LYS A 317 -7.66 -27.54 -0.97
C LYS A 317 -8.11 -26.13 -0.65
N THR A 318 -8.83 -25.45 -1.55
CA THR A 318 -9.39 -24.12 -1.21
C THR A 318 -10.41 -24.19 -0.07
N ASN A 319 -11.28 -25.20 -0.07
CA ASN A 319 -12.29 -25.38 0.97
C ASN A 319 -11.62 -25.74 2.31
N TYR A 320 -10.58 -26.59 2.28
CA TYR A 320 -9.76 -26.86 3.47
C TYR A 320 -9.23 -25.56 4.09
N LEU A 321 -8.64 -24.66 3.31
CA LEU A 321 -8.11 -23.39 3.83
C LEU A 321 -9.21 -22.51 4.42
N ILE A 322 -10.33 -22.38 3.70
CA ILE A 322 -11.46 -21.55 4.15
C ILE A 322 -12.05 -22.09 5.46
N GLN A 323 -12.22 -23.40 5.60
CA GLN A 323 -12.83 -24.00 6.78
C GLN A 323 -11.92 -23.94 8.02
N ASN A 324 -10.60 -24.07 7.83
CA ASN A 324 -9.66 -24.13 8.96
C ASN A 324 -9.11 -22.77 9.37
N TYR A 325 -9.18 -21.75 8.50
CA TYR A 325 -8.57 -20.43 8.74
C TYR A 325 -9.50 -19.26 8.36
N TYR A 326 -10.82 -19.44 8.48
CA TYR A 326 -11.82 -18.46 8.02
C TYR A 326 -11.58 -17.05 8.59
N GLU A 327 -11.36 -16.96 9.90
CA GLU A 327 -11.20 -15.69 10.60
C GLU A 327 -9.93 -14.97 10.14
N GLU A 328 -8.81 -15.69 10.07
CA GLU A 328 -7.52 -15.15 9.66
C GLU A 328 -7.55 -14.69 8.20
N LEU A 329 -8.17 -15.47 7.30
CA LEU A 329 -8.28 -15.16 5.88
C LEU A 329 -9.12 -13.91 5.60
N LEU A 330 -10.19 -13.68 6.37
CA LEU A 330 -11.09 -12.53 6.18
C LEU A 330 -10.71 -11.32 7.04
N THR A 331 -9.69 -11.43 7.87
CA THR A 331 -9.18 -10.30 8.67
C THR A 331 -8.47 -9.28 7.79
N ILE A 332 -9.05 -8.08 7.70
CA ILE A 332 -8.49 -6.94 6.97
C ILE A 332 -7.75 -6.04 7.96
N ALA A 333 -6.41 -6.08 7.93
CA ALA A 333 -5.59 -5.18 8.74
C ALA A 333 -5.63 -3.74 8.24
N ASN A 334 -5.65 -3.54 6.91
CA ASN A 334 -5.72 -2.22 6.28
C ASN A 334 -6.28 -2.33 4.85
N TRP A 335 -6.42 -1.19 4.17
CA TRP A 335 -7.01 -1.08 2.83
C TRP A 335 -6.40 -2.00 1.77
N SER A 336 -5.14 -2.44 1.90
CA SER A 336 -4.50 -3.35 0.94
C SER A 336 -5.03 -4.79 1.02
N GLY A 337 -5.77 -5.14 2.06
CA GLY A 337 -6.35 -6.48 2.24
C GLY A 337 -7.65 -6.74 1.48
N TYR A 338 -8.33 -5.70 0.97
CA TYR A 338 -9.59 -5.86 0.22
C TYR A 338 -9.46 -6.76 -1.02
N PRO A 339 -8.42 -6.61 -1.86
CA PRO A 339 -8.11 -7.55 -2.94
C PRO A 339 -8.09 -9.03 -2.50
N SER A 340 -7.35 -9.34 -1.45
CA SER A 340 -7.22 -10.71 -0.93
C SER A 340 -8.55 -11.22 -0.40
N GLN A 341 -9.26 -10.41 0.39
CA GLN A 341 -10.60 -10.75 0.90
C GLN A 341 -11.57 -11.06 -0.24
N ALA A 342 -11.58 -10.24 -1.29
CA ALA A 342 -12.42 -10.47 -2.45
C ALA A 342 -12.10 -11.80 -3.13
N MET A 343 -10.83 -12.22 -3.14
CA MET A 343 -10.45 -13.51 -3.70
C MET A 343 -10.94 -14.70 -2.87
N ILE A 344 -10.99 -14.56 -1.55
CA ILE A 344 -11.64 -15.54 -0.67
C ILE A 344 -13.14 -15.63 -0.98
N LEU A 345 -13.83 -14.49 -1.07
CA LEU A 345 -15.26 -14.44 -1.38
C LEU A 345 -15.58 -15.00 -2.77
N ILE A 346 -14.77 -14.66 -3.78
CA ILE A 346 -14.86 -15.23 -5.14
C ILE A 346 -14.76 -16.76 -5.09
N THR A 347 -13.79 -17.28 -4.34
CA THR A 347 -13.58 -18.73 -4.17
C THR A 347 -14.78 -19.39 -3.47
N GLN A 348 -15.28 -18.79 -2.39
CA GLN A 348 -16.47 -19.26 -1.67
C GLN A 348 -17.71 -19.27 -2.55
N THR A 349 -17.94 -18.20 -3.33
CA THR A 349 -19.07 -18.13 -4.26
C THR A 349 -18.98 -19.23 -5.32
N LEU A 350 -17.81 -19.45 -5.93
CA LEU A 350 -17.62 -20.53 -6.91
C LEU A 350 -17.90 -21.91 -6.31
N HIS A 351 -17.45 -22.15 -5.08
CA HIS A 351 -17.74 -23.37 -4.35
C HIS A 351 -19.25 -23.56 -4.11
N LEU A 352 -19.94 -22.52 -3.65
CA LEU A 352 -21.40 -22.56 -3.44
C LEU A 352 -22.18 -22.79 -4.73
N ILE A 353 -21.75 -22.22 -5.86
CA ILE A 353 -22.33 -22.50 -7.18
C ILE A 353 -22.18 -23.99 -7.52
N LYS A 354 -20.99 -24.56 -7.30
CA LYS A 354 -20.71 -25.99 -7.54
C LYS A 354 -21.56 -26.92 -6.68
N GLU A 355 -21.89 -26.50 -5.45
CA GLU A 355 -22.81 -27.22 -4.56
C GLU A 355 -24.30 -26.95 -4.82
N ALA A 356 -24.64 -26.22 -5.89
CA ALA A 356 -26.00 -25.77 -6.22
C ALA A 356 -26.68 -24.90 -5.14
N LYS A 357 -25.90 -24.27 -4.25
CA LYS A 357 -26.37 -23.32 -3.21
C LYS A 357 -26.41 -21.89 -3.78
N ILE A 358 -27.24 -21.69 -4.80
CA ILE A 358 -27.21 -20.47 -5.64
C ILE A 358 -27.64 -19.20 -4.88
N LYS A 359 -28.55 -19.31 -3.90
CA LYS A 359 -28.99 -18.15 -3.11
C LYS A 359 -27.86 -17.63 -2.23
N GLU A 360 -27.17 -18.53 -1.54
CA GLU A 360 -26.01 -18.24 -0.71
C GLU A 360 -24.85 -17.72 -1.55
N ALA A 361 -24.63 -18.31 -2.72
CA ALA A 361 -23.63 -17.84 -3.68
C ALA A 361 -23.87 -16.39 -4.08
N LYS A 362 -25.12 -16.02 -4.38
CA LYS A 362 -25.51 -14.64 -4.71
C LYS A 362 -25.24 -13.68 -3.54
N ILE A 363 -25.65 -14.05 -2.33
CA ILE A 363 -25.40 -13.22 -1.14
C ILE A 363 -23.90 -12.99 -0.95
N GLY A 364 -23.08 -14.03 -1.04
CA GLY A 364 -21.63 -13.93 -0.92
C GLY A 364 -21.00 -13.09 -2.02
N PHE A 365 -21.50 -13.22 -3.25
CA PHE A 365 -21.02 -12.46 -4.40
C PHE A 365 -21.29 -10.95 -4.25
N ASP A 366 -22.46 -10.58 -3.74
CA ASP A 366 -22.86 -9.18 -3.53
C ASP A 366 -22.01 -8.46 -2.46
N LEU A 367 -21.24 -9.21 -1.64
CA LEU A 367 -20.27 -8.64 -0.68
C LEU A 367 -18.97 -8.19 -1.35
N ILE A 368 -18.70 -8.59 -2.59
CA ILE A 368 -17.47 -8.26 -3.31
C ILE A 368 -17.56 -6.82 -3.83
N ASP A 369 -16.83 -5.91 -3.20
CA ASP A 369 -16.80 -4.50 -3.56
C ASP A 369 -15.57 -4.16 -4.40
N LEU A 370 -15.74 -4.17 -5.74
CA LEU A 370 -14.68 -3.81 -6.70
C LEU A 370 -14.17 -2.37 -6.51
N SER A 371 -14.95 -1.46 -5.92
CA SER A 371 -14.53 -0.06 -5.74
C SER A 371 -13.38 0.08 -4.73
N LYS A 372 -13.16 -0.95 -3.91
CA LYS A 372 -12.08 -1.01 -2.92
C LYS A 372 -10.81 -1.68 -3.45
N PHE A 373 -10.80 -2.11 -4.71
CA PHE A 373 -9.62 -2.75 -5.27
C PHE A 373 -8.52 -1.73 -5.49
N SER A 374 -7.33 -2.06 -4.99
CA SER A 374 -6.14 -1.28 -5.24
C SER A 374 -5.63 -1.54 -6.65
N LEU A 375 -5.04 -0.51 -7.24
CA LEU A 375 -4.79 -0.41 -8.68
C LEU A 375 -3.82 -1.48 -9.24
N SER A 376 -2.98 -2.12 -8.41
CA SER A 376 -1.99 -3.11 -8.85
C SER A 376 -2.58 -4.48 -9.21
N TYR A 377 -3.57 -4.94 -8.44
CA TYR A 377 -4.21 -6.24 -8.63
C TYR A 377 -5.60 -6.14 -9.26
N SER A 378 -6.10 -4.92 -9.51
CA SER A 378 -7.51 -4.68 -9.85
C SER A 378 -7.96 -5.48 -11.07
N ASP A 379 -7.25 -5.40 -12.19
CA ASP A 379 -7.67 -6.08 -13.43
C ASP A 379 -7.50 -7.60 -13.32
N TYR A 380 -6.42 -8.03 -12.67
CA TYR A 380 -6.13 -9.45 -12.46
C TYR A 380 -7.20 -10.14 -11.60
N ILE A 381 -7.60 -9.54 -10.48
CA ILE A 381 -8.68 -10.06 -9.62
C ILE A 381 -10.03 -9.94 -10.33
N LYS A 382 -10.23 -8.87 -11.10
CA LYS A 382 -11.46 -8.66 -11.87
C LYS A 382 -11.70 -9.77 -12.89
N LEU A 383 -10.66 -10.37 -13.47
CA LEU A 383 -10.83 -11.54 -14.35
C LEU A 383 -11.48 -12.72 -13.61
N PHE A 384 -11.06 -13.04 -12.38
CA PHE A 384 -11.72 -14.05 -11.55
C PHE A 384 -13.13 -13.64 -11.11
N TYR A 385 -13.33 -12.38 -10.76
CA TYR A 385 -14.66 -11.86 -10.45
C TYR A 385 -15.64 -12.08 -11.61
N LEU A 386 -15.21 -11.80 -12.85
CA LEU A 386 -16.03 -11.97 -14.04
C LEU A 386 -16.32 -13.45 -14.35
N ILE A 387 -15.37 -14.36 -14.07
CA ILE A 387 -15.61 -15.80 -14.12
C ILE A 387 -16.74 -16.19 -13.16
N THR A 388 -16.64 -15.77 -11.90
CA THR A 388 -17.68 -16.03 -10.90
C THR A 388 -19.02 -15.42 -11.29
N LYS A 389 -19.02 -14.18 -11.79
CA LYS A 389 -20.21 -13.47 -12.26
C LYS A 389 -20.91 -14.22 -13.40
N TYR A 390 -20.14 -14.70 -14.38
CA TYR A 390 -20.64 -15.44 -15.53
C TYR A 390 -21.34 -16.74 -15.10
N HIS A 391 -20.70 -17.51 -14.23
CA HIS A 391 -21.28 -18.75 -13.71
C HIS A 391 -22.48 -18.53 -12.79
N LEU A 392 -22.48 -17.47 -11.98
CA LEU A 392 -23.63 -17.11 -11.17
C LEU A 392 -24.83 -16.70 -12.04
N ALA A 393 -24.60 -15.88 -13.07
CA ALA A 393 -25.64 -15.47 -14.02
C ALA A 393 -26.21 -16.69 -14.78
N THR A 394 -25.34 -17.62 -15.19
CA THR A 394 -25.75 -18.88 -15.83
C THR A 394 -26.63 -19.72 -14.88
N ALA A 395 -26.24 -19.86 -13.61
CA ALA A 395 -27.01 -20.61 -12.62
C ALA A 395 -28.35 -19.95 -12.24
N LEU A 396 -28.49 -18.64 -12.47
CA LEU A 396 -29.71 -17.87 -12.27
C LEU A 396 -30.59 -17.80 -13.53
N SER A 397 -30.21 -18.47 -14.62
CA SER A 397 -30.92 -18.44 -15.91
C SER A 397 -31.04 -17.02 -16.49
N SER A 398 -29.99 -16.21 -16.35
CA SER A 398 -29.88 -14.91 -17.02
C SER A 398 -29.97 -15.04 -18.55
N ASN A 399 -30.35 -13.95 -19.21
CA ASN A 399 -30.46 -13.94 -20.67
C ASN A 399 -29.08 -13.91 -21.36
N GLU A 400 -29.05 -14.27 -22.65
CA GLU A 400 -27.82 -14.31 -23.45
C GLU A 400 -27.13 -12.94 -23.55
N GLU A 401 -27.90 -11.83 -23.52
CA GLU A 401 -27.35 -10.48 -23.59
C GLU A 401 -26.48 -10.14 -22.36
N GLU A 402 -26.92 -10.55 -21.16
CA GLU A 402 -26.16 -10.35 -19.92
C GLU A 402 -24.87 -11.17 -19.93
N LEU A 403 -24.93 -12.44 -20.33
CA LEU A 403 -23.76 -13.31 -20.45
C LEU A 403 -22.75 -12.76 -21.46
N PHE A 404 -23.24 -12.27 -22.61
CA PHE A 404 -22.41 -11.65 -23.63
C PHE A 404 -21.71 -10.38 -23.13
N LYS A 405 -22.39 -9.54 -22.33
CA LYS A 405 -21.77 -8.35 -21.71
C LYS A 405 -20.62 -8.73 -20.77
N ILE A 406 -20.82 -9.74 -19.91
CA ILE A 406 -19.79 -10.22 -18.99
C ILE A 406 -18.58 -10.77 -19.76
N GLN A 407 -18.83 -11.58 -20.79
CA GLN A 407 -17.78 -12.15 -21.64
C GLN A 407 -16.97 -11.06 -22.36
N ASN A 408 -17.61 -10.06 -22.95
CA ASN A 408 -16.90 -8.97 -23.62
C ASN A 408 -16.02 -8.17 -22.67
N GLU A 409 -16.50 -7.91 -21.45
CA GLU A 409 -15.70 -7.22 -20.42
C GLU A 409 -14.48 -8.06 -20.01
N TYR A 410 -14.67 -9.37 -19.84
CA TYR A 410 -13.61 -10.31 -19.50
C TYR A 410 -12.54 -10.37 -20.60
N GLU A 411 -12.96 -10.54 -21.85
CA GLU A 411 -12.05 -10.62 -23.00
C GLU A 411 -11.26 -9.32 -23.19
N SER A 412 -11.92 -8.16 -23.04
CA SER A 412 -11.26 -6.85 -23.11
C SER A 412 -10.11 -6.73 -22.08
N ILE A 413 -10.34 -7.16 -20.84
CA ILE A 413 -9.32 -7.13 -19.79
C ILE A 413 -8.21 -8.15 -20.07
N ALA A 414 -8.54 -9.36 -20.52
CA ALA A 414 -7.56 -10.38 -20.88
C ALA A 414 -6.63 -9.90 -22.02
N ILE A 415 -7.20 -9.23 -23.03
CA ILE A 415 -6.45 -8.61 -24.13
C ILE A 415 -5.55 -7.48 -23.60
N GLN A 416 -6.10 -6.58 -22.78
CA GLN A 416 -5.35 -5.43 -22.24
C GLN A 416 -4.14 -5.88 -21.41
N THR A 417 -4.32 -6.89 -20.57
CA THR A 417 -3.26 -7.43 -19.69
C THR A 417 -2.28 -8.35 -20.43
N GLY A 418 -2.71 -8.93 -21.55
CA GLY A 418 -1.95 -9.95 -22.28
C GLY A 418 -1.97 -11.34 -21.63
N PHE A 419 -2.85 -11.58 -20.66
CA PHE A 419 -2.94 -12.87 -19.95
C PHE A 419 -3.74 -13.90 -20.74
N LYS A 420 -3.08 -14.55 -21.70
CA LYS A 420 -3.69 -15.51 -22.63
C LYS A 420 -4.34 -16.74 -21.96
N ARG A 421 -3.99 -17.09 -20.72
CA ARG A 421 -4.69 -18.17 -19.98
C ARG A 421 -6.13 -17.83 -19.66
N PHE A 422 -6.49 -16.55 -19.57
CA PHE A 422 -7.87 -16.11 -19.41
C PHE A 422 -8.58 -16.09 -20.77
N SER A 423 -8.80 -17.28 -21.34
CA SER A 423 -9.53 -17.44 -22.60
C SER A 423 -11.05 -17.48 -22.39
N ILE A 424 -11.82 -17.24 -23.45
CA ILE A 424 -13.28 -17.42 -23.43
C ILE A 424 -13.65 -18.87 -23.05
N GLU A 425 -12.85 -19.84 -23.49
CA GLU A 425 -13.01 -21.23 -23.10
C GLU A 425 -12.83 -21.42 -21.59
N PHE A 426 -11.76 -20.85 -21.02
CA PHE A 426 -11.54 -20.89 -19.58
C PHE A 426 -12.68 -20.23 -18.80
N LEU A 427 -13.24 -19.12 -19.29
CA LEU A 427 -14.41 -18.46 -18.71
C LEU A 427 -15.65 -19.36 -18.72
N THR A 428 -15.99 -19.90 -19.89
CA THR A 428 -17.26 -20.61 -20.10
C THR A 428 -17.26 -22.01 -19.48
N GLN A 429 -16.08 -22.64 -19.41
CA GLN A 429 -15.89 -23.99 -18.91
C GLN A 429 -15.28 -24.04 -17.49
N PHE A 430 -15.23 -22.93 -16.75
CA PHE A 430 -14.52 -22.91 -15.48
C PHE A 430 -15.10 -23.92 -14.47
N LEU A 431 -16.43 -23.95 -14.31
CA LEU A 431 -17.14 -24.88 -13.43
C LEU A 431 -17.65 -26.15 -14.12
N THR A 432 -17.56 -26.27 -15.44
CA THR A 432 -17.89 -27.52 -16.11
C THR A 432 -16.77 -28.51 -15.84
N ILE A 433 -17.11 -29.65 -15.24
CA ILE A 433 -16.17 -30.75 -15.01
C ILE A 433 -15.74 -31.24 -16.39
N ASP A 434 -14.43 -31.34 -16.62
CA ASP A 434 -13.93 -32.20 -17.69
C ASP A 434 -14.44 -33.60 -17.36
N VAL A 435 -15.46 -34.05 -18.10
CA VAL A 435 -15.79 -35.47 -18.20
C VAL A 435 -14.60 -36.08 -18.94
N LEU A 436 -13.51 -36.29 -18.21
CA LEU A 436 -12.43 -37.16 -18.62
C LEU A 436 -13.03 -38.57 -18.61
N ASP A 437 -13.46 -39.00 -19.79
CA ASP A 437 -13.77 -40.40 -20.11
C ASP A 437 -12.60 -41.34 -19.74
#